data_AF-A0A2J0YSG8-F1
#
_entry.id   AF-A0A2J0YSG8-F1
#
_cell.length_a   1.000
_cell.length_b   1.000
_cell.length_c   1.000
_cell.angle_alpha   90.00
_cell.angle_beta   90.00
_cell.angle_gamma   90.00
#
_symmetry.space_group_name_H-M   'P 1'
#
loop_
_entity.id
_entity.type
_entity.pdbx_description
1 polymer ?
#
loop_
_entity_poly.entity_id
_entity_poly.type
_entity_poly.pdbx_seq_one_letter_code
_entity_poly.pdbx_strand_id
1 'polypeptide(L)'
;ELLEFINDDLFPKLKNLVAPVATNPRGFVVREAFSDAFNYMKNGTLLRQVINKLNEIDFTDSKERHLFGDIYEQILRDLQSAGNAGEFYTPRAVTRFMVDRMNPQLGESIMDPACGTGGFLACSMDHLRDQVKTT
;
A
#
# COMPACT_ATOMS: atom_id res chain seq x y z
N GLU A 1 23.28 -15.91 -0.27
CA GLU A 1 22.01 -16.60 -0.60
C GLU A 1 20.77 -15.71 -0.55
N LEU A 2 20.18 -15.35 0.60
CA LEU A 2 18.91 -14.60 0.62
C LEU A 2 18.96 -13.22 -0.06
N LEU A 3 20.02 -12.43 0.19
CA LEU A 3 20.16 -11.11 -0.42
C LEU A 3 20.40 -11.19 -1.94
N GLU A 4 21.19 -12.16 -2.39
CA GLU A 4 21.44 -12.42 -3.81
C GLU A 4 20.14 -12.84 -4.50
N PHE A 5 19.38 -13.77 -3.91
CA PHE A 5 18.05 -14.13 -4.43
C PHE A 5 17.13 -12.91 -4.57
N ILE A 6 17.09 -12.03 -3.56
CA ILE A 6 16.22 -10.85 -3.60
C ILE A 6 16.66 -9.86 -4.67
N ASN A 7 17.96 -9.55 -4.72
CA ASN A 7 18.51 -8.49 -5.57
C ASN A 7 18.65 -8.91 -7.03
N ASP A 8 19.05 -10.15 -7.26
CA ASP A 8 19.46 -10.62 -8.58
C ASP A 8 18.39 -11.48 -9.26
N ASP A 9 17.42 -12.01 -8.51
CA ASP A 9 16.34 -12.85 -9.05
C ASP A 9 14.95 -12.25 -8.82
N LEU A 10 14.51 -12.11 -7.56
CA LEU A 10 13.15 -11.72 -7.21
C LEU A 10 12.79 -10.31 -7.71
N PHE A 11 13.57 -9.29 -7.33
CA PHE A 11 13.27 -7.91 -7.72
C PHE A 11 13.33 -7.73 -9.24
N PRO A 12 14.37 -8.22 -9.95
CA PRO A 12 14.40 -8.18 -11.42
C PRO A 12 13.21 -8.87 -12.08
N LYS A 13 12.77 -10.04 -11.58
CA LYS A 13 11.57 -10.72 -12.10
C LYS A 13 10.30 -9.90 -11.91
N LEU A 14 10.10 -9.28 -10.74
CA LEU A 14 8.92 -8.46 -10.47
C LEU A 14 8.92 -7.17 -11.30
N LYS A 15 10.07 -6.52 -11.46
CA LYS A 15 10.24 -5.33 -12.33
C LYS A 15 9.95 -5.61 -13.80
N ASN A 16 10.29 -6.80 -14.27
CA ASN A 16 10.11 -7.22 -15.66
C ASN A 16 8.85 -8.07 -15.87
N LEU A 17 7.91 -8.04 -14.92
CA LEU A 17 6.68 -8.84 -15.01
C LEU A 17 5.85 -8.43 -16.24
N VAL A 18 5.56 -9.37 -17.12
CA VAL A 18 4.67 -9.15 -18.26
C VAL A 18 3.23 -9.22 -17.77
N ALA A 19 2.66 -8.06 -17.46
CA ALA A 19 1.29 -7.94 -16.96
C ALA A 19 0.52 -6.84 -17.72
N PRO A 20 -0.14 -7.18 -18.83
CA PRO A 20 -1.00 -6.24 -19.54
C PRO A 20 -2.18 -5.80 -18.66
N VAL A 21 -2.46 -4.50 -18.57
CA VAL A 21 -3.53 -3.95 -17.71
C VAL A 21 -4.89 -4.60 -17.99
N ALA A 22 -5.17 -4.90 -19.26
CA ALA A 22 -6.46 -5.48 -19.68
C ALA A 22 -6.71 -6.90 -19.16
N THR A 23 -5.66 -7.70 -18.97
CA THR A 23 -5.78 -9.13 -18.62
C THR A 23 -5.23 -9.45 -17.23
N ASN A 24 -4.27 -8.68 -16.74
CA ASN A 24 -3.64 -8.83 -15.43
C ASN A 24 -3.40 -7.46 -14.76
N PRO A 25 -4.47 -6.74 -14.36
CA PRO A 25 -4.33 -5.42 -13.73
C PRO A 25 -3.58 -5.50 -12.40
N ARG A 26 -3.72 -6.59 -11.63
CA ARG A 26 -2.98 -6.76 -10.37
C ARG A 26 -1.48 -6.94 -10.60
N GLY A 27 -1.09 -7.74 -11.60
CA GLY A 27 0.31 -7.89 -11.98
C GLY A 27 0.91 -6.58 -12.47
N PHE A 28 0.14 -5.75 -13.17
CA PHE A 28 0.58 -4.42 -13.56
C PHE A 28 0.91 -3.58 -12.32
N VAL A 29 0.01 -3.53 -11.33
CA VAL A 29 0.26 -2.81 -10.07
C VAL A 29 1.50 -3.35 -9.34
N VAL A 30 1.71 -4.66 -9.30
CA VAL A 30 2.93 -5.25 -8.72
C VAL A 30 4.17 -4.78 -9.47
N ARG A 31 4.16 -4.79 -10.81
CA ARG A 31 5.28 -4.30 -11.60
C ARG A 31 5.60 -2.84 -11.31
N GLU A 32 4.59 -1.98 -11.32
CA GLU A 32 4.74 -0.54 -11.03
C GLU A 32 5.21 -0.31 -9.58
N ALA A 33 4.74 -1.09 -8.61
CA ALA A 33 5.21 -0.98 -7.23
C ALA A 33 6.71 -1.34 -7.08
N PHE A 34 7.22 -2.24 -7.94
CA PHE A 34 8.60 -2.70 -7.89
C PHE A 34 9.54 -1.96 -8.85
N SER A 35 9.05 -1.17 -9.82
CA SER A 35 9.86 -0.50 -10.85
C SER A 35 11.05 0.26 -10.25
N ASP A 36 10.77 1.07 -9.23
CA ASP A 36 11.77 1.87 -8.49
C ASP A 36 12.11 1.30 -7.11
N ALA A 37 11.67 0.08 -6.80
CA ALA A 37 12.02 -0.57 -5.54
C ALA A 37 13.46 -1.09 -5.57
N PHE A 38 14.21 -0.79 -4.50
CA PHE A 38 15.55 -1.33 -4.26
C PHE A 38 15.63 -1.90 -2.85
N ASN A 39 16.31 -3.02 -2.69
CA ASN A 39 16.59 -3.57 -1.37
C ASN A 39 17.85 -2.90 -0.79
N TYR A 40 17.67 -2.16 0.30
CA TYR A 40 18.76 -1.45 0.98
C TYR A 40 19.39 -2.26 2.11
N MET A 41 18.81 -3.40 2.48
CA MET A 41 19.33 -4.23 3.57
C MET A 41 20.68 -4.86 3.21
N LYS A 42 21.66 -4.69 4.10
CA LYS A 42 23.02 -5.23 3.91
C LYS A 42 23.25 -6.57 4.60
N ASN A 43 22.38 -6.97 5.52
CA ASN A 43 22.50 -8.20 6.30
C ASN A 43 21.28 -9.10 6.04
N GLY A 44 21.52 -10.27 5.42
CA GLY A 44 20.48 -11.23 5.09
C GLY A 44 19.82 -11.87 6.30
N THR A 45 20.54 -12.01 7.42
CA THR A 45 19.99 -12.54 8.68
C THR A 45 18.98 -11.57 9.29
N LEU A 46 19.31 -10.28 9.33
CA LEU A 46 18.37 -9.26 9.81
C LEU A 46 17.14 -9.17 8.90
N LEU A 47 17.34 -9.24 7.59
CA LEU A 47 16.22 -9.27 6.63
C LEU A 47 15.32 -10.48 6.87
N ARG A 48 15.91 -11.66 7.10
CA ARG A 48 15.14 -12.86 7.44
C ARG A 48 14.34 -12.70 8.73
N GLN A 49 14.91 -12.05 9.75
CA GLN A 49 14.19 -11.78 11.00
C GLN A 49 12.97 -10.86 10.77
N VAL A 50 13.11 -9.81 9.95
CA VAL A 50 11.99 -8.94 9.56
C VAL A 50 10.92 -9.73 8.80
N ILE A 51 11.32 -10.55 7.82
CA ILE A 51 10.40 -11.40 7.06
C ILE A 51 9.63 -12.35 7.99
N ASN A 52 10.32 -13.00 8.94
CA ASN A 52 9.67 -13.89 9.89
C ASN A 52 8.62 -13.16 10.74
N LYS A 53 8.89 -11.90 11.15
CA LYS A 53 7.92 -11.09 11.88
C LYS A 53 6.72 -10.68 11.03
N LEU A 54 6.93 -10.33 9.77
CA LEU A 54 5.82 -10.05 8.85
C LEU A 54 4.97 -11.30 8.58
N ASN A 55 5.57 -12.49 8.59
CA ASN A 55 4.86 -13.75 8.41
C ASN A 55 4.03 -14.19 9.64
N GLU A 56 4.13 -13.48 10.77
CA GLU A 56 3.24 -13.66 11.93
C GLU A 56 1.88 -12.98 11.74
N ILE A 57 1.70 -12.14 10.70
CA ILE A 57 0.48 -11.38 10.41
C ILE A 57 -0.34 -12.11 9.34
N ASP A 58 -1.64 -12.30 9.60
CA ASP A 58 -2.57 -12.84 8.62
C ASP A 58 -3.21 -11.74 7.77
N PHE A 59 -2.65 -11.51 6.57
CA PHE A 59 -3.18 -10.53 5.62
C PHE A 59 -4.49 -10.94 4.94
N THR A 60 -4.99 -12.16 5.20
CA THR A 60 -6.30 -12.63 4.68
C THR A 60 -7.44 -12.24 5.61
N ASP A 61 -7.18 -12.01 6.89
CA ASP A 61 -8.14 -11.47 7.84
C ASP A 61 -8.28 -9.96 7.63
N SER A 62 -9.52 -9.49 7.45
CA SER A 62 -9.79 -8.08 7.19
C SER A 62 -9.42 -7.18 8.37
N LYS A 63 -9.63 -7.64 9.61
CA LYS A 63 -9.31 -6.87 10.81
C LYS A 63 -7.82 -6.75 11.01
N GLU A 64 -7.06 -7.84 10.81
CA GLU A 64 -5.59 -7.80 10.89
C GLU A 64 -5.00 -6.92 9.79
N ARG A 65 -5.55 -6.97 8.57
CA ARG A 65 -5.13 -6.08 7.48
C ARG A 65 -5.38 -4.61 7.80
N HIS A 66 -6.52 -4.27 8.40
CA HIS A 66 -6.81 -2.91 8.85
C HIS A 66 -5.85 -2.47 9.95
N LEU A 67 -5.61 -3.33 10.94
CA LEU A 67 -4.64 -3.07 12.02
C LEU A 67 -3.23 -2.82 11.47
N PHE A 68 -2.78 -3.62 10.50
CA PHE A 68 -1.49 -3.41 9.85
C PHE A 68 -1.45 -2.09 9.07
N GLY A 69 -2.54 -1.74 8.38
CA GLY A 69 -2.70 -0.44 7.73
C GLY A 69 -2.54 0.72 8.73
N ASP A 70 -3.20 0.64 9.87
CA ASP A 70 -3.11 1.64 10.94
C ASP A 70 -1.68 1.74 11.50
N ILE A 71 -1.00 0.61 11.71
CA ILE A 71 0.41 0.58 12.16
C ILE A 71 1.32 1.18 11.09
N TYR A 72 1.11 0.87 9.82
CA TYR A 72 1.89 1.41 8.71
C TYR A 72 1.74 2.93 8.63
N GLU A 73 0.52 3.44 8.78
CA GLU A 73 0.26 4.89 8.82
C GLU A 73 0.86 5.56 10.06
N GLN A 74 0.84 4.88 11.20
CA GLN A 74 1.51 5.35 12.41
C GLN A 74 3.02 5.49 12.17
N ILE A 75 3.66 4.48 11.56
CA ILE A 75 5.08 4.52 11.18
C ILE A 75 5.35 5.68 10.21
N LEU A 76 4.50 5.88 9.20
CA LEU A 76 4.63 6.99 8.26
C LEU A 76 4.55 8.35 8.97
N ARG A 77 3.61 8.53 9.91
CA ARG A 77 3.48 9.77 10.69
C ARG A 77 4.70 10.01 11.59
N ASP A 78 5.24 8.96 12.18
CA ASP A 78 6.41 9.06 13.04
C ASP A 78 7.68 9.37 12.23
N LEU A 79 7.82 8.79 11.03
CA LEU A 79 8.89 9.12 10.08
C LEU A 79 8.82 10.58 9.61
N GLN A 80 7.63 11.13 9.39
CA GLN A 80 7.46 12.55 9.08
C GLN A 80 7.93 13.47 10.21
N SER A 81 7.68 13.07 11.45
CA SER A 81 8.03 13.85 12.64
C SER A 81 9.54 13.88 12.91
N ALA A 82 10.29 12.90 12.38
CA ALA A 82 11.71 12.68 12.67
C ALA A 82 12.70 13.52 11.83
N GLY A 83 12.23 14.28 10.83
CA GLY A 83 13.02 15.34 10.20
C GLY A 83 13.18 15.22 8.68
N ASN A 84 12.90 16.34 8.01
CA ASN A 84 13.23 16.66 6.61
C ASN A 84 12.40 16.04 5.48
N ALA A 85 11.15 15.66 5.71
CA ALA A 85 10.19 15.44 4.62
C ALA A 85 8.82 16.03 5.00
N GLY A 86 8.70 17.35 4.87
CA GLY A 86 7.43 18.07 4.98
C GLY A 86 6.50 17.78 3.81
N GLU A 87 6.28 16.51 3.50
CA GLU A 87 5.33 16.08 2.49
C GLU A 87 3.93 16.01 3.13
N PHE A 88 2.99 16.70 2.48
CA PHE A 88 1.66 16.99 2.99
C PHE A 88 0.85 15.70 3.22
N TYR A 89 0.81 15.22 4.45
CA TYR A 89 -0.11 14.18 4.88
C TYR A 89 -1.44 14.79 5.30
N THR A 90 -2.54 14.24 4.79
CA THR A 90 -3.89 14.60 5.25
C THR A 90 -4.31 13.59 6.32
N PRO A 91 -4.58 14.01 7.57
CA PRO A 91 -5.03 13.12 8.63
C PRO A 91 -6.27 12.30 8.23
N ARG A 92 -6.35 11.03 8.64
CA ARG A 92 -7.47 10.14 8.29
C ARG A 92 -8.84 10.64 8.71
N ALA A 93 -8.93 11.34 9.83
CA ALA A 93 -10.17 11.96 10.26
C ALA A 93 -10.69 12.99 9.23
N VAL A 94 -9.78 13.73 8.58
CA VAL A 94 -10.11 14.72 7.56
C VAL A 94 -10.51 14.04 6.25
N THR A 95 -9.71 13.08 5.76
CA THR A 95 -10.05 12.37 4.51
C THR A 95 -11.39 11.65 4.64
N ARG A 96 -11.62 10.98 5.78
CA ARG A 96 -12.89 10.29 6.06
C ARG A 96 -14.06 11.26 6.12
N PHE A 97 -13.93 12.35 6.88
CA PHE A 97 -14.98 13.38 6.95
C PHE A 97 -15.32 13.92 5.56
N MET A 98 -14.32 14.24 4.73
CA MET A 98 -14.55 14.76 3.39
C MET A 98 -15.23 13.73 2.48
N VAL A 99 -14.78 12.47 2.50
CA VAL A 99 -15.40 11.39 1.74
C VAL A 99 -16.85 11.15 2.18
N ASP A 100 -17.12 11.12 3.49
CA ASP A 100 -18.47 10.95 4.04
C ASP A 100 -19.41 12.08 3.58
N ARG A 101 -18.90 13.31 3.47
CA ARG A 101 -19.69 14.47 2.98
C ARG A 101 -19.87 14.48 1.47
N MET A 102 -18.87 14.04 0.72
CA MET A 102 -18.98 13.89 -0.73
C MET A 102 -19.90 12.73 -1.11
N ASN A 103 -19.96 11.69 -0.26
CA ASN A 103 -20.77 10.49 -0.42
C ASN A 103 -20.70 9.89 -1.83
N PRO A 104 -19.52 9.48 -2.32
CA PRO A 104 -19.37 8.89 -3.64
C PRO A 104 -20.20 7.61 -3.77
N GLN A 105 -20.73 7.34 -4.96
CA GLN A 105 -21.61 6.21 -5.27
C GLN A 105 -20.93 5.17 -6.16
N LEU A 106 -21.37 3.91 -6.06
CA LEU A 106 -20.90 2.84 -6.95
C LEU A 106 -21.13 3.20 -8.43
N GLY A 107 -20.08 3.06 -9.24
CA GLY A 107 -20.09 3.40 -10.66
C GLY A 107 -19.53 4.79 -10.98
N GLU A 108 -19.32 5.65 -9.98
CA GLU A 108 -18.68 6.94 -10.18
C GLU A 108 -17.16 6.82 -10.35
N SER A 109 -16.57 7.80 -11.04
CA SER A 109 -15.11 7.94 -11.18
C SER A 109 -14.57 8.91 -10.15
N ILE A 110 -13.50 8.52 -9.45
CA ILE A 110 -12.86 9.31 -8.41
C ILE A 110 -11.40 9.55 -8.81
N MET A 111 -10.94 10.78 -8.72
CA MET A 111 -9.57 11.18 -9.03
C MET A 111 -9.01 12.06 -7.92
N ASP A 112 -7.79 11.75 -7.50
CA ASP A 112 -6.99 12.60 -6.63
C ASP A 112 -5.65 12.90 -7.35
N PRO A 113 -5.47 14.12 -7.90
CA PRO A 113 -4.27 14.47 -8.66
C PRO A 113 -3.01 14.65 -7.79
N ALA A 114 -3.16 14.67 -6.46
CA ALA A 114 -2.06 14.86 -5.51
C ALA A 114 -2.20 13.84 -4.36
N CYS A 115 -2.42 12.58 -4.72
CA CYS A 115 -2.89 11.56 -3.79
C CYS A 115 -1.92 11.18 -2.67
N GLY A 116 -0.63 11.51 -2.79
CA GLY A 116 0.40 11.19 -1.81
C GLY A 116 0.37 9.69 -1.46
N THR A 117 0.11 9.37 -0.19
CA THR A 117 -0.04 7.98 0.29
C THR A 117 -1.39 7.33 -0.08
N GLY A 118 -2.20 7.97 -0.93
CA GLY A 118 -3.51 7.47 -1.37
C GLY A 118 -4.64 7.76 -0.39
N GLY A 119 -4.51 8.83 0.40
CA GLY A 119 -5.36 9.15 1.55
C GLY A 119 -6.87 9.08 1.25
N PHE A 120 -7.29 9.92 0.30
CA PHE A 120 -8.67 10.02 -0.14
C PHE A 120 -9.16 8.77 -0.87
N LEU A 121 -8.34 8.22 -1.78
CA LEU A 121 -8.72 7.06 -2.59
C LEU A 121 -8.99 5.81 -1.74
N ALA A 122 -8.18 5.58 -0.70
CA ALA A 122 -8.39 4.49 0.25
C ALA A 122 -9.70 4.67 1.02
N CYS A 123 -9.96 5.87 1.57
CA CYS A 123 -11.21 6.16 2.27
C CYS A 123 -12.44 6.05 1.36
N SER A 124 -12.35 6.52 0.11
CA SER A 124 -13.42 6.36 -0.87
C SER A 124 -13.71 4.89 -1.20
N MET A 125 -12.67 4.06 -1.33
CA MET A 125 -12.83 2.62 -1.54
C MET A 125 -13.56 1.96 -0.37
N ASP A 126 -13.21 2.29 0.87
CA ASP A 126 -13.89 1.76 2.05
C ASP A 126 -15.35 2.25 2.15
N HIS A 127 -15.62 3.53 1.86
CA HIS A 127 -16.99 4.07 1.80
C HIS A 127 -17.86 3.35 0.75
N LEU A 128 -17.29 3.05 -0.41
CA LEU A 128 -18.00 2.34 -1.49
C LEU A 128 -18.23 0.87 -1.16
N ARG A 129 -17.32 0.23 -0.41
CA ARG A 129 -17.48 -1.17 0.03
C ARG A 129 -18.74 -1.36 0.88
N ASP A 130 -19.06 -0.40 1.74
CA ASP A 130 -20.25 -0.45 2.60
C ASP A 130 -21.58 -0.37 1.80
N GLN A 131 -21.51 0.11 0.54
CA GLN A 131 -22.67 0.16 -0.37
C GLN A 131 -22.87 -1.13 -1.17
N VAL A 132 -21.86 -2.01 -1.21
CA VAL A 132 -21.92 -3.25 -1.98
C VAL A 132 -22.90 -4.21 -1.31
N LYS A 133 -24.01 -4.48 -1.99
CA LYS A 133 -24.96 -5.53 -1.62
C LYS A 133 -24.62 -6.79 -2.39
N THR A 134 -23.97 -7.74 -1.74
CA THR A 134 -23.83 -9.11 -2.28
C THR A 134 -25.20 -9.77 -2.24
N THR A 135 -25.70 -10.17 -3.41
CA THR A 135 -26.94 -10.95 -3.56
C THR A 135 -26.61 -12.44 -3.55
#